data_AF-K3X3J8-F1
#
_entry.id   AF-K3X3J8-F1
#
_cell.length_a   1.000
_cell.length_b   1.000
_cell.length_c   1.000
_cell.angle_alpha   90.00
_cell.angle_beta   90.00
_cell.angle_gamma   90.00
#
_symmetry.space_group_name_H-M   'P 1'
#
loop_
_entity.id
_entity.type
_entity.pdbx_description
1 polymer ?
#
loop_
_entity_poly.entity_id
_entity_poly.type
_entity_poly.pdbx_seq_one_letter_code
_entity_poly.pdbx_strand_id
1 'polypeptide(L)'
;MNATSARMTRMQLILRKALDVSVSQASAVGLRATFEAECRDDPELLAQFFGLLDDDEEQKVEDADELSAQILLSLRQKIEVLSDCCEILLNEMQTAFETLCAKYDINANLMELERLVRDAETSMRQQEAPVKKEASPSKDQEVATKTPDEIVRAEIRRMMEDEKAELQKLLQQECVEVEHLSAAIDALRRNAMQDVENVHGVVADIGSTFPAAVDYSSHT
;
A
#
# COMPACT_ATOMS: atom_id res chain seq x y z
N MET A 1 15.50 8.31 3.58
CA MET A 1 14.39 9.28 3.72
C MET A 1 13.23 8.72 2.91
N ASN A 2 12.17 8.23 3.57
CA ASN A 2 11.00 7.71 2.87
C ASN A 2 10.26 8.88 2.22
N ALA A 3 9.93 8.77 0.93
CA ALA A 3 9.19 9.80 0.23
C ALA A 3 7.77 9.91 0.80
N THR A 4 7.35 11.12 1.17
CA THR A 4 6.01 11.41 1.68
C THR A 4 5.17 12.02 0.55
N SER A 5 3.96 11.50 0.35
CA SER A 5 3.00 12.03 -0.63
C SER A 5 2.61 13.48 -0.30
N ALA A 6 2.40 14.33 -1.31
CA ALA A 6 1.98 15.71 -1.08
C ALA A 6 0.58 15.77 -0.44
N ARG A 7 -0.31 14.83 -0.77
CA ARG A 7 -1.61 14.61 -0.13
C ARG A 7 -1.46 14.19 1.33
N MET A 8 -0.47 13.35 1.65
CA MET A 8 -0.18 12.95 3.03
C MET A 8 0.26 14.16 3.86
N THR A 9 1.15 15.00 3.32
CA THR A 9 1.56 16.25 3.98
C THR A 9 0.37 17.19 4.22
N ARG A 10 -0.54 17.33 3.25
CA ARG A 10 -1.77 18.13 3.44
C ARG A 10 -2.67 17.54 4.52
N MET A 11 -2.81 16.22 4.57
CA MET A 11 -3.63 15.56 5.58
C MET A 11 -3.07 15.77 7.00
N GLN A 12 -1.76 15.66 7.18
CA GLN A 12 -1.09 15.98 8.45
C GLN A 12 -1.29 17.45 8.85
N LEU A 13 -1.21 18.38 7.89
CA LEU A 13 -1.44 19.80 8.14
C LEU A 13 -2.89 20.08 8.58
N ILE A 14 -3.87 19.44 7.93
CA ILE A 14 -5.28 19.57 8.28
C ILE A 14 -5.53 19.03 9.69
N LEU A 15 -4.99 17.86 10.01
CA LEU A 15 -5.11 17.28 11.35
C LEU A 15 -4.54 18.22 12.41
N ARG A 16 -3.31 18.70 12.21
CA ARG A 16 -2.68 19.64 13.14
C ARG A 16 -3.53 20.89 13.36
N LYS A 17 -4.03 21.49 12.27
CA LYS A 17 -4.89 22.67 12.37
C LYS A 17 -6.21 22.39 13.08
N ALA A 18 -6.84 21.23 12.84
CA ALA A 18 -8.08 20.85 13.51
C ALA A 18 -7.87 20.65 15.02
N LEU A 19 -6.75 20.04 15.38
CA LEU A 19 -6.33 19.84 16.75
C LEU A 19 -6.03 21.18 17.46
N ASP A 20 -5.28 22.08 16.82
CA ASP A 20 -4.98 23.43 17.33
C ASP A 20 -6.26 24.25 17.57
N VAL A 21 -7.22 24.19 16.63
CA VAL A 21 -8.51 24.88 16.77
C VAL A 21 -9.33 24.30 17.91
N SER A 22 -9.31 22.97 18.09
CA SER A 22 -10.05 22.29 19.17
C SER A 22 -9.54 22.70 20.55
N VAL A 23 -8.23 22.86 20.71
CA VAL A 23 -7.62 23.32 21.97
C VAL A 23 -7.88 24.81 22.18
N SER A 24 -7.71 25.63 21.14
CA SER A 24 -7.91 27.09 21.23
C SER A 24 -9.36 27.48 21.56
N GLN A 25 -10.35 26.75 21.03
CA GLN A 25 -11.76 26.95 21.36
C GLN A 25 -12.12 26.49 22.77
N ALA A 26 -11.49 25.40 23.24
CA ALA A 26 -11.69 24.90 24.59
C ALA A 26 -11.04 25.81 25.66
N SER A 27 -9.87 26.39 25.38
CA SER A 27 -9.08 27.11 26.40
C SER A 27 -9.53 28.55 26.66
N ALA A 28 -9.87 29.33 25.63
CA ALA A 28 -10.11 30.78 25.80
C ALA A 28 -11.60 31.16 25.78
N VAL A 29 -12.37 30.62 24.84
CA VAL A 29 -13.77 31.02 24.64
C VAL A 29 -14.71 30.31 25.61
N GLY A 30 -14.45 29.03 25.90
CA GLY A 30 -15.26 28.24 26.83
C GLY A 30 -15.10 28.70 28.28
N LEU A 31 -13.86 28.86 28.75
CA LEU A 31 -13.56 29.28 30.12
C LEU A 31 -14.05 30.69 30.41
N ARG A 32 -13.79 31.65 29.51
CA ARG A 32 -14.24 33.04 29.68
C ARG A 32 -15.75 33.17 29.71
N ALA A 33 -16.47 32.53 28.78
CA ALA A 33 -17.93 32.57 28.78
C ALA A 33 -18.53 31.89 30.03
N THR A 34 -17.89 30.83 30.53
CA THR A 34 -18.34 30.14 31.76
C THR A 34 -18.12 31.01 32.99
N PHE A 35 -16.96 31.65 33.12
CA PHE A 35 -16.68 32.60 34.20
C PHE A 35 -17.54 33.86 34.10
N GLU A 36 -17.78 34.40 32.91
CA GLU A 36 -18.67 35.57 32.72
C GLU A 36 -20.13 35.25 33.05
N ALA A 37 -20.57 34.00 32.87
CA ALA A 37 -21.89 33.54 33.28
C ALA A 37 -22.01 33.39 34.80
N GLU A 38 -20.98 32.86 35.46
CA GLU A 38 -20.98 32.56 36.90
C GLU A 38 -20.65 33.81 37.76
N CYS A 39 -19.79 34.71 37.26
CA CYS A 39 -19.36 35.95 37.92
C CYS A 39 -20.11 37.18 37.41
N ARG A 40 -21.32 37.01 36.85
CA ARG A 40 -22.10 38.11 36.24
C ARG A 40 -22.35 39.29 37.19
N ASP A 41 -22.41 39.01 38.49
CA ASP A 41 -22.70 40.00 39.53
C ASP A 41 -21.43 40.72 40.05
N ASP A 42 -20.24 40.30 39.61
CA ASP A 42 -18.95 40.88 40.03
C ASP A 42 -17.99 41.07 38.83
N PRO A 43 -18.15 42.17 38.07
CA PRO A 43 -17.33 42.45 36.90
C PRO A 43 -15.87 42.84 37.24
N GLU A 44 -15.59 43.28 38.47
CA GLU A 44 -14.22 43.61 38.92
C GLU A 44 -13.39 42.34 39.12
N LEU A 45 -13.98 41.26 39.61
CA LEU A 45 -13.34 39.95 39.72
C LEU A 45 -12.97 39.35 38.34
N LEU A 46 -13.86 39.50 37.35
CA LEU A 46 -13.59 39.10 35.97
C LEU A 46 -12.46 39.93 35.34
N ALA A 47 -12.43 41.24 35.62
CA ALA A 47 -11.38 42.13 35.15
C ALA A 47 -10.02 41.83 35.80
N GLN A 48 -9.97 41.47 37.09
CA GLN A 48 -8.73 40.98 37.72
C GLN A 48 -8.29 39.63 37.14
N PHE A 49 -9.23 38.71 36.93
CA PHE A 49 -8.94 37.36 36.44
C PHE A 49 -8.40 37.35 35.01
N PHE A 50 -9.00 38.13 34.09
CA PHE A 50 -8.57 38.21 32.70
C PHE A 50 -7.57 39.34 32.42
N GLY A 51 -7.51 40.39 33.25
CA GLY A 51 -6.54 41.48 33.11
C GLY A 51 -5.13 41.13 33.57
N LEU A 52 -4.96 40.05 34.36
CA LEU A 52 -3.66 39.47 34.73
C LEU A 52 -3.16 38.40 33.73
N LEU A 53 -3.98 38.03 32.73
CA LEU A 53 -3.58 37.13 31.64
C LEU A 53 -2.95 37.89 30.46
N ASP A 54 -3.06 39.22 30.43
CA ASP A 54 -2.30 40.07 29.55
C ASP A 54 -0.90 40.26 30.16
N ASP A 55 0.16 39.87 29.43
CA ASP A 55 1.56 39.81 29.88
C ASP A 55 2.17 41.16 30.36
N ASP A 56 1.43 42.26 30.34
CA ASP A 56 1.94 43.63 30.55
C ASP A 56 1.74 44.21 31.97
N GLU A 57 1.06 43.52 32.90
CA GLU A 57 0.74 44.08 34.23
C GLU A 57 1.15 43.16 35.41
N GLU A 58 2.44 42.80 35.50
CA GLU A 58 3.03 42.16 36.71
C GLU A 58 3.00 43.06 37.97
N GLN A 59 2.53 44.30 37.88
CA GLN A 59 2.66 45.32 38.93
C GLN A 59 1.40 45.57 39.77
N LYS A 60 0.25 44.92 39.50
CA LYS A 60 -1.05 45.24 40.15
C LYS A 60 -1.54 44.23 41.21
N VAL A 61 -0.64 43.47 41.85
CA VAL A 61 -1.04 42.50 42.91
C VAL A 61 -0.98 43.10 44.34
N GLU A 62 -0.57 44.36 44.52
CA GLU A 62 -0.42 44.95 45.86
C GLU A 62 -1.74 45.27 46.59
N ASP A 63 -2.87 45.42 45.89
CA ASP A 63 -4.17 45.77 46.49
C ASP A 63 -5.15 44.58 46.63
N ALA A 64 -4.73 43.36 46.29
CA ALA A 64 -5.57 42.16 46.35
C ALA A 64 -5.43 41.46 47.72
N ASP A 65 -6.55 41.18 48.41
CA ASP A 65 -6.57 40.45 49.69
C ASP A 65 -5.73 39.15 49.60
N GLU A 66 -4.99 38.79 50.65
CA GLU A 66 -4.07 37.63 50.66
C GLU A 66 -4.76 36.31 50.23
N LEU A 67 -6.04 36.15 50.55
CA LEU A 67 -6.87 35.02 50.10
C LEU A 67 -7.10 35.03 48.57
N SER A 68 -7.33 36.20 47.99
CA SER A 68 -7.53 36.38 46.54
C SER A 68 -6.23 36.11 45.77
N ALA A 69 -5.09 36.59 46.25
CA ALA A 69 -3.78 36.29 45.68
C ALA A 69 -3.48 34.77 45.69
N GLN A 70 -3.80 34.08 46.78
CA GLN A 70 -3.63 32.63 46.88
C GLN A 70 -4.55 31.84 45.93
N ILE A 71 -5.80 32.27 45.75
CA ILE A 71 -6.74 31.66 44.81
C ILE A 71 -6.26 31.85 43.36
N LEU A 72 -5.78 33.05 43.02
CA LEU A 72 -5.26 33.36 41.69
C LEU A 72 -4.00 32.54 41.36
N LEU A 73 -3.06 32.41 42.30
CA LEU A 73 -1.89 31.53 42.13
C LEU A 73 -2.29 30.06 41.92
N SER A 74 -3.26 29.56 42.69
CA SER A 74 -3.75 28.19 42.54
C SER A 74 -4.45 27.97 41.19
N LEU A 75 -5.21 28.96 40.70
CA LEU A 75 -5.86 28.90 39.40
C LEU A 75 -4.83 28.95 38.26
N ARG A 76 -3.83 29.83 38.35
CA ARG A 76 -2.72 29.89 37.37
C ARG A 76 -2.02 28.53 37.24
N GLN A 77 -1.67 27.92 38.37
CA GLN A 77 -1.05 26.60 38.39
C GLN A 77 -1.96 25.53 37.77
N LYS A 78 -3.28 25.59 37.99
CA LYS A 78 -4.24 24.65 37.37
C LYS A 78 -4.38 24.88 35.86
N ILE A 79 -4.34 26.14 35.40
CA ILE A 79 -4.37 26.48 33.97
C ILE A 79 -3.10 25.97 33.29
N GLU A 80 -1.95 26.12 33.92
CA GLU A 80 -0.67 25.59 33.43
C GLU A 80 -0.71 24.06 33.29
N VAL A 81 -1.16 23.36 34.33
CA VAL A 81 -1.35 21.89 34.28
C VAL A 81 -2.35 21.49 33.18
N LEU A 82 -3.43 22.26 32.98
CA LEU A 82 -4.39 22.00 31.91
C LEU A 82 -3.77 22.20 30.52
N SER A 83 -2.94 23.24 30.35
CA SER A 83 -2.19 23.48 29.12
C SER A 83 -1.26 22.31 28.80
N ASP A 84 -0.48 21.85 29.77
CA ASP A 84 0.38 20.66 29.64
C ASP A 84 -0.43 19.41 29.27
N CYS A 85 -1.59 19.20 29.91
CA CYS A 85 -2.48 18.09 29.58
C CYS A 85 -2.99 18.17 28.13
N CYS A 86 -3.29 19.36 27.64
CA CYS A 86 -3.69 19.56 26.25
C CYS A 86 -2.54 19.21 25.28
N GLU A 87 -1.30 19.62 25.57
CA GLU A 87 -0.14 19.26 24.75
C GLU A 87 0.11 17.75 24.70
N ILE A 88 -0.04 17.06 25.84
CA ILE A 88 0.08 15.59 25.91
C ILE A 88 -0.99 14.95 25.02
N LEU A 89 -2.25 15.37 25.15
CA LEU A 89 -3.36 14.82 24.38
C LEU A 89 -3.16 15.06 22.87
N LEU A 90 -2.68 16.25 22.49
CA LEU A 90 -2.33 16.56 21.10
C LEU A 90 -1.28 15.59 20.55
N ASN A 91 -0.23 15.33 21.32
CA ASN A 91 0.83 14.43 20.93
C ASN A 91 0.37 12.96 20.82
N GLU A 92 -0.50 12.51 21.75
CA GLU A 92 -1.10 11.18 21.70
C GLU A 92 -1.99 11.00 20.46
N MET A 93 -2.84 12.00 20.15
CA MET A 93 -3.68 11.96 18.96
C MET A 93 -2.86 11.94 17.67
N GLN A 94 -1.77 12.71 17.62
CA GLN A 94 -0.86 12.71 16.48
C GLN A 94 -0.14 11.36 16.32
N THR A 95 0.33 10.78 17.43
CA THR A 95 0.98 9.45 17.44
C THR A 95 0.00 8.35 16.99
N ALA A 96 -1.25 8.39 17.47
CA ALA A 96 -2.29 7.46 17.06
C ALA A 96 -2.60 7.56 15.56
N PHE A 97 -2.65 8.79 15.03
CA PHE A 97 -2.85 9.03 13.61
C PHE A 97 -1.68 8.49 12.76
N GLU A 98 -0.44 8.75 13.17
CA GLU A 98 0.75 8.23 12.49
C GLU A 98 0.77 6.70 12.48
N THR A 99 0.39 6.09 13.61
CA THR A 99 0.26 4.63 13.74
C THR A 99 -0.80 4.07 12.78
N LEU A 100 -1.96 4.72 12.67
CA LEU A 100 -2.99 4.35 11.71
C LEU A 100 -2.49 4.49 10.26
N CYS A 101 -1.80 5.59 9.94
CA CYS A 101 -1.26 5.81 8.61
C CYS A 101 -0.23 4.76 8.22
N ALA A 102 0.62 4.34 9.16
CA ALA A 102 1.57 3.25 8.96
C ALA A 102 0.86 1.90 8.82
N LYS A 103 -0.12 1.60 9.68
CA LYS A 103 -0.85 0.32 9.66
C LYS A 103 -1.59 0.06 8.34
N TYR A 104 -2.12 1.12 7.71
CA TYR A 104 -2.91 1.02 6.48
C TYR A 104 -2.15 1.49 5.23
N ASP A 105 -0.82 1.68 5.32
CA ASP A 105 0.04 2.16 4.24
C ASP A 105 -0.54 3.37 3.49
N ILE A 106 -1.17 4.30 4.24
CA ILE A 106 -1.92 5.42 3.66
C ILE A 106 -1.00 6.29 2.79
N ASN A 107 0.26 6.47 3.19
CA ASN A 107 1.21 7.23 2.40
C ASN A 107 1.50 6.57 1.04
N ALA A 108 1.61 5.24 0.98
CA ALA A 108 1.83 4.52 -0.27
C ALA A 108 0.59 4.62 -1.19
N ASN A 109 -0.60 4.43 -0.61
CA ASN A 109 -1.87 4.58 -1.33
C ASN A 109 -2.06 6.00 -1.89
N LEU A 110 -1.69 7.03 -1.14
CA LEU A 110 -1.76 8.42 -1.60
C LEU A 110 -0.71 8.74 -2.67
N MET A 111 0.50 8.18 -2.59
CA MET A 111 1.50 8.31 -3.65
C MET A 111 1.00 7.67 -4.96
N GLU A 112 0.39 6.50 -4.87
CA GLU A 112 -0.16 5.81 -6.05
C GLU A 112 -1.32 6.60 -6.66
N LEU A 113 -2.21 7.15 -5.82
CA LEU A 113 -3.26 8.05 -6.28
C LEU A 113 -2.69 9.29 -6.99
N GLU A 114 -1.63 9.90 -6.47
CA GLU A 114 -0.96 11.03 -7.12
C GLU A 114 -0.31 10.65 -8.44
N ARG A 115 0.20 9.43 -8.57
CA ARG A 115 0.69 8.90 -9.83
C ARG A 115 -0.45 8.75 -10.84
N LEU A 116 -1.53 8.05 -10.47
CA LEU A 116 -2.69 7.83 -11.32
C LEU A 116 -3.34 9.13 -11.80
N VAL A 117 -3.46 10.13 -10.91
CA VAL A 117 -3.98 11.45 -11.29
C VAL A 117 -3.07 12.14 -12.29
N ARG A 118 -1.74 12.12 -12.10
CA ARG A 118 -0.79 12.71 -13.07
C ARG A 118 -0.85 11.99 -14.42
N ASP A 119 -0.96 10.67 -14.41
CA ASP A 119 -1.05 9.88 -15.63
C ASP A 119 -2.35 10.19 -16.39
N ALA A 120 -3.47 10.34 -15.67
CA ALA A 120 -4.74 10.77 -16.27
C ALA A 120 -4.67 12.21 -16.83
N GLU A 121 -4.11 13.16 -16.06
CA GLU A 121 -3.95 14.55 -16.50
C GLU A 121 -3.07 14.67 -17.75
N THR A 122 -1.99 13.89 -17.83
CA THR A 122 -1.10 13.86 -19.00
C THR A 122 -1.78 13.22 -20.21
N SER A 123 -2.54 12.14 -20.02
CA SER A 123 -3.35 11.52 -21.08
C SER A 123 -4.38 12.49 -21.66
N MET A 124 -5.11 13.22 -20.79
CA MET A 124 -6.08 14.23 -21.24
C MET A 124 -5.41 15.36 -22.03
N ARG A 125 -4.26 15.87 -21.56
CA ARG A 125 -3.51 16.91 -22.28
C ARG A 125 -2.99 16.46 -23.64
N GLN A 126 -2.65 15.19 -23.79
CA GLN A 126 -2.24 14.62 -25.08
C GLN A 126 -3.42 14.48 -26.06
N GLN A 127 -4.63 14.27 -25.55
CA GLN A 127 -5.85 14.22 -26.36
C GLN A 127 -6.35 15.61 -26.79
N GLU A 128 -6.06 16.65 -26.00
CA GLU A 128 -6.46 18.05 -26.29
C GLU A 128 -5.46 18.83 -27.16
N ALA A 129 -4.27 18.27 -27.45
CA ALA A 129 -3.33 18.88 -28.39
C ALA A 129 -3.92 18.86 -29.81
N PRO A 130 -4.03 20.02 -30.52
CA PRO A 130 -4.61 20.07 -31.86
C PRO A 130 -3.62 19.49 -32.87
N VAL A 131 -3.67 18.17 -33.07
CA VAL A 131 -2.95 17.52 -34.16
C VAL A 131 -3.62 17.94 -35.47
N LYS A 132 -2.91 18.77 -36.23
CA LYS A 132 -3.22 19.06 -37.63
C LYS A 132 -3.40 17.73 -38.38
N LYS A 133 -4.57 17.60 -38.99
CA LYS A 133 -5.00 16.58 -39.94
C LYS A 133 -3.86 16.11 -40.86
N GLU A 134 -3.47 14.84 -40.73
CA GLU A 134 -3.23 13.97 -41.89
C GLU A 134 -3.88 12.62 -41.63
N ALA A 135 -4.57 12.15 -42.66
CA ALA A 135 -5.56 11.09 -42.61
C ALA A 135 -4.92 9.71 -42.38
N SER A 136 -5.27 9.09 -41.26
CA SER A 136 -5.19 7.64 -41.04
C SER A 136 -6.43 7.23 -40.23
N PRO A 137 -7.22 6.22 -40.63
CA PRO A 137 -8.38 5.79 -39.85
C PRO A 137 -7.89 4.87 -38.72
N SER A 138 -7.50 5.44 -37.57
CA SER A 138 -7.15 4.68 -36.35
C SER A 138 -8.32 4.68 -35.36
N LYS A 139 -8.62 3.47 -34.87
CA LYS A 139 -9.79 3.01 -34.11
C LYS A 139 -9.86 3.51 -32.65
N ASP A 140 -9.68 4.80 -32.37
CA ASP A 140 -9.74 5.31 -30.99
C ASP A 140 -10.83 6.37 -30.79
N GLN A 141 -12.02 6.04 -31.28
CA GLN A 141 -13.25 6.80 -31.04
C GLN A 141 -14.25 5.94 -30.24
N GLU A 142 -13.84 5.45 -29.06
CA GLU A 142 -14.73 4.65 -28.21
C GLU A 142 -14.37 4.76 -26.71
N VAL A 143 -14.18 5.99 -26.23
CA VAL A 143 -14.21 6.31 -24.78
C VAL A 143 -15.27 7.39 -24.50
N ALA A 144 -16.39 7.31 -25.23
CA ALA A 144 -17.63 7.95 -24.82
C ALA A 144 -18.53 6.85 -24.23
N THR A 145 -18.88 6.99 -22.95
CA THR A 145 -19.90 6.22 -22.22
C THR A 145 -19.71 4.70 -22.14
N LYS A 146 -18.62 4.22 -21.53
CA LYS A 146 -18.61 2.82 -21.05
C LYS A 146 -19.26 2.76 -19.66
N THR A 147 -20.40 2.09 -19.58
CA THR A 147 -21.08 1.79 -18.31
C THR A 147 -20.16 0.96 -17.41
N PRO A 148 -20.28 1.01 -16.07
CA PRO A 148 -19.46 0.20 -15.16
C PRO A 148 -19.43 -1.29 -15.55
N ASP A 149 -20.53 -1.83 -16.04
CA ASP A 149 -20.64 -3.21 -16.54
C ASP A 149 -19.78 -3.50 -17.79
N GLU A 150 -19.55 -2.51 -18.65
CA GLU A 150 -18.69 -2.66 -19.83
C GLU A 150 -17.20 -2.66 -19.45
N ILE A 151 -16.84 -1.90 -18.42
CA ILE A 151 -15.49 -1.90 -17.86
C ILE A 151 -15.21 -3.26 -17.20
N VAL A 152 -16.13 -3.76 -16.38
CA VAL A 152 -16.00 -5.09 -15.75
C VAL A 152 -15.92 -6.19 -16.81
N ARG A 153 -16.73 -6.14 -17.86
CA ARG A 153 -16.66 -7.11 -18.97
C ARG A 153 -15.37 -7.01 -19.79
N ALA A 154 -14.78 -5.84 -19.91
CA ALA A 154 -13.48 -5.66 -20.55
C ALA A 154 -12.37 -6.27 -19.68
N GLU A 155 -12.40 -6.05 -18.37
CA GLU A 155 -11.40 -6.61 -17.44
C GLU A 155 -11.51 -8.13 -17.33
N ILE A 156 -12.73 -8.69 -17.29
CA ILE A 156 -12.94 -10.15 -17.32
C ILE A 156 -12.37 -10.75 -18.61
N ARG A 157 -12.56 -10.09 -19.75
CA ARG A 157 -11.97 -10.57 -21.02
C ARG A 157 -10.44 -10.53 -20.98
N ARG A 158 -9.84 -9.48 -20.42
CA ARG A 158 -8.39 -9.41 -20.28
C ARG A 158 -7.87 -10.55 -19.40
N MET A 159 -8.49 -10.79 -18.24
CA MET A 159 -8.10 -11.89 -17.36
C MET A 159 -8.24 -13.25 -18.05
N MET A 160 -9.31 -13.49 -18.81
CA MET A 160 -9.49 -14.73 -19.57
C MET A 160 -8.45 -14.89 -20.70
N GLU A 161 -8.02 -13.80 -21.34
CA GLU A 161 -6.97 -13.83 -22.35
C GLU A 161 -5.60 -14.13 -21.74
N ASP A 162 -5.29 -13.53 -20.59
CA ASP A 162 -4.06 -13.78 -19.83
C ASP A 162 -4.01 -15.25 -19.35
N GLU A 163 -5.11 -15.77 -18.77
CA GLU A 163 -5.22 -17.17 -18.35
C GLU A 163 -5.10 -18.13 -19.54
N LYS A 164 -5.73 -17.82 -20.67
CA LYS A 164 -5.59 -18.62 -21.89
C LYS A 164 -4.14 -18.65 -22.39
N ALA A 165 -3.43 -17.52 -22.35
CA ALA A 165 -2.03 -17.45 -22.76
C ALA A 165 -1.14 -18.29 -21.83
N GLU A 166 -1.38 -18.25 -20.52
CA GLU A 166 -0.66 -19.07 -19.55
C GLU A 166 -0.93 -20.57 -19.75
N LEU A 167 -2.19 -20.96 -19.92
CA LEU A 167 -2.57 -22.34 -20.21
C LEU A 167 -1.97 -22.84 -21.54
N GLN A 168 -1.94 -21.99 -22.57
CA GLN A 168 -1.28 -22.34 -23.83
C GLN A 168 0.22 -22.56 -23.67
N LYS A 169 0.88 -21.75 -22.82
CA LYS A 169 2.30 -21.91 -22.52
C LYS A 169 2.57 -23.23 -21.78
N LEU A 170 1.75 -23.56 -20.79
CA LEU A 170 1.85 -24.83 -20.05
C LEU A 170 1.63 -26.03 -20.98
N LEU A 171 0.59 -25.97 -21.82
CA LEU A 171 0.31 -27.02 -22.81
C LEU A 171 1.50 -27.21 -23.76
N GLN A 172 2.12 -26.13 -24.23
CA GLN A 172 3.27 -26.21 -25.11
C GLN A 172 4.50 -26.83 -24.42
N GLN A 173 4.72 -26.50 -23.14
CA GLN A 173 5.78 -27.12 -22.35
C GLN A 173 5.55 -28.63 -22.20
N GLU A 174 4.32 -29.03 -21.86
CA GLU A 174 3.97 -30.43 -21.67
C GLU A 174 4.04 -31.23 -23.00
N CYS A 175 3.65 -30.63 -24.12
CA CYS A 175 3.85 -31.23 -25.45
C CYS A 175 5.32 -31.52 -25.75
N VAL A 176 6.22 -30.56 -25.47
CA VAL A 176 7.67 -30.74 -25.66
C VAL A 176 8.21 -31.87 -24.76
N GLU A 177 7.74 -31.94 -23.51
CA GLU A 177 8.14 -33.00 -22.59
C GLU A 177 7.67 -34.38 -23.05
N VAL A 178 6.42 -34.49 -23.52
CA VAL A 178 5.88 -35.73 -24.09
C VAL A 178 6.67 -36.17 -25.34
N GLU A 179 7.00 -35.25 -26.24
CA GLU A 179 7.82 -35.54 -27.42
C GLU A 179 9.22 -36.05 -27.02
N HIS A 180 9.85 -35.41 -26.03
CA HIS A 180 11.15 -35.82 -25.52
C HIS A 180 11.10 -37.22 -24.88
N LEU A 181 10.10 -37.48 -24.03
CA LEU A 181 9.90 -38.80 -23.42
C LEU A 181 9.59 -39.89 -24.45
N SER A 182 8.79 -39.58 -25.47
CA SER A 182 8.51 -40.50 -26.58
C SER A 182 9.79 -40.85 -27.33
N ALA A 183 10.62 -39.85 -27.66
CA ALA A 183 11.90 -40.08 -28.32
C ALA A 183 12.85 -40.93 -27.48
N ALA A 184 12.88 -40.73 -26.15
CA ALA A 184 13.67 -41.53 -25.23
C ALA A 184 13.19 -43.00 -25.18
N ILE A 185 11.86 -43.22 -25.13
CA ILE A 185 11.27 -44.57 -25.19
C ILE A 185 11.64 -45.28 -26.49
N ASP A 186 11.57 -44.59 -27.63
CA ASP A 186 11.91 -45.19 -28.92
C ASP A 186 13.42 -45.47 -29.06
N ALA A 187 14.28 -44.67 -28.44
CA ALA A 187 15.70 -44.98 -28.32
C ALA A 187 15.95 -46.24 -27.48
N LEU A 188 15.28 -46.36 -26.33
CA LEU A 188 15.37 -47.55 -25.48
C LEU A 188 14.86 -48.80 -26.19
N ARG A 189 13.75 -48.70 -26.93
CA ARG A 189 13.22 -49.80 -27.74
C ARG A 189 14.21 -50.26 -28.82
N ARG A 190 14.86 -49.33 -29.53
CA ARG A 190 15.89 -49.66 -30.51
C ARG A 190 17.09 -50.37 -29.89
N ASN A 191 17.57 -49.89 -28.75
CA ASN A 191 18.67 -50.53 -28.03
C ASN A 191 18.28 -51.94 -27.58
N ALA A 192 17.08 -52.11 -27.02
CA ALA A 192 16.59 -53.43 -26.60
C ALA A 192 16.46 -54.41 -27.79
N MET A 193 16.01 -53.95 -28.97
CA MET A 193 15.99 -54.78 -30.18
C MET A 193 17.40 -55.19 -30.61
N GLN A 194 18.35 -54.25 -30.60
CA GLN A 194 19.76 -54.54 -30.91
C GLN A 194 20.36 -55.56 -29.93
N ASP A 195 20.07 -55.44 -28.63
CA ASP A 195 20.55 -56.38 -27.62
C ASP A 195 19.97 -57.78 -27.84
N VAL A 196 18.69 -57.88 -28.20
CA VAL A 196 18.06 -59.17 -28.56
C VAL A 196 18.73 -59.78 -29.78
N GLU A 197 19.03 -59.00 -30.82
CA GLU A 197 19.75 -59.47 -32.01
C GLU A 197 21.18 -59.94 -31.66
N ASN A 198 21.90 -59.19 -30.83
CA ASN A 198 23.23 -59.55 -30.35
C ASN A 198 23.20 -60.89 -29.58
N VAL A 199 22.22 -61.07 -28.68
CA VAL A 199 22.06 -62.32 -27.93
C VAL A 199 21.73 -63.48 -28.87
N HIS A 200 20.84 -63.30 -29.85
CA HIS A 200 20.56 -64.33 -30.85
C HIS A 200 21.81 -64.70 -31.66
N GLY A 201 22.64 -63.71 -32.02
CA GLY A 201 23.94 -63.94 -32.66
C GLY A 201 24.87 -64.80 -31.80
N VAL A 202 25.08 -64.44 -30.54
CA VAL A 202 25.91 -65.22 -29.60
C VAL A 202 25.36 -66.63 -29.38
N VAL A 203 24.04 -66.79 -29.26
CA VAL A 203 23.40 -68.12 -29.12
C VAL A 203 23.61 -68.96 -30.38
N ALA A 204 23.52 -68.38 -31.57
CA ALA A 204 23.80 -69.07 -32.83
C ALA A 204 25.28 -69.48 -32.94
N ASP A 205 26.20 -68.60 -32.55
CA ASP A 205 27.64 -68.87 -32.53
C ASP A 205 27.97 -70.02 -31.55
N ILE A 206 27.41 -69.99 -30.34
CA ILE A 206 27.54 -71.10 -29.37
C ILE A 206 26.93 -72.38 -29.96
N GLY A 207 25.74 -72.32 -30.56
CA GLY A 207 25.08 -73.46 -31.17
C GLY A 207 25.88 -74.10 -32.31
N SER A 208 26.65 -73.31 -33.06
CA SER A 208 27.51 -73.81 -34.15
C SER A 208 28.87 -74.33 -33.67
N THR A 209 29.43 -73.75 -32.60
CA THR A 209 30.74 -74.14 -32.04
C THR A 209 30.66 -75.29 -31.04
N PHE A 210 29.52 -75.45 -30.36
CA PHE A 210 29.31 -76.49 -29.36
C PHE A 210 29.40 -77.92 -29.93
N PRO A 211 28.79 -78.29 -31.07
CA PRO A 211 28.96 -79.62 -31.66
C PRO A 211 30.42 -79.91 -32.00
N ALA A 212 31.14 -78.93 -32.56
CA ALA A 212 32.56 -79.07 -32.89
C ALA A 212 33.44 -79.26 -31.64
N ALA A 213 33.12 -78.60 -30.53
CA ALA A 213 33.81 -78.79 -29.25
C ALA A 213 33.51 -80.16 -28.62
N VAL A 214 32.26 -80.64 -28.72
CA VAL A 214 31.86 -81.99 -28.26
C VAL A 214 32.58 -83.06 -29.06
N ASP A 215 32.62 -82.95 -30.40
CA ASP A 215 33.33 -83.90 -31.27
C ASP A 215 34.84 -83.93 -30.95
N TYR A 216 35.46 -82.77 -30.69
CA TYR A 216 36.86 -82.69 -30.30
C TYR A 216 37.14 -83.39 -28.95
N SER A 217 36.26 -83.22 -27.96
CA SER A 217 36.38 -83.88 -26.65
C SER A 217 36.11 -85.40 -26.68
N SER A 218 35.41 -85.88 -27.70
CA SER A 218 35.08 -87.31 -27.90
C SER A 218 36.27 -88.11 -28.45
N HIS A 219 37.33 -87.44 -28.89
CA HIS A 219 38.51 -88.02 -29.53
C HIS A 219 39.81 -87.89 -28.69
N THR A 220 39.70 -87.43 -27.44
CA THR A 220 40.75 -87.47 -26.40
C THR A 220 40.44 -88.53 -25.37
#